data_AF-A0A9P1GPV3-F1
#
_entry.id   AF-A0A9P1GPV3-F1
#
_cell.length_a   1.000
_cell.length_b   1.000
_cell.length_c   1.000
_cell.angle_alpha   90.00
_cell.angle_beta   90.00
_cell.angle_gamma   90.00
#
_symmetry.space_group_name_H-M   'P 1'
#
loop_
_entity.id
_entity.type
_entity.pdbx_description
1 polymer ?
#
loop_
_entity_poly.entity_id
_entity_poly.type
_entity_poly.pdbx_seq_one_letter_code
_entity_poly.pdbx_strand_id
1 'polypeptide(L)'
;MGPRKRDRSKTPEVPWELLPNGNSIGVHAGHSRSRSRDRAANGKNGHARAPAPAPAPDPALLAAQAAEVERDAWRRLVILLAQLKGDRKVEQLLREKHPELLQVADRCGASSKAASTLHAAKDAAREWFSRGLRGSNQHGPAARAKLCKQLMLQLLERASQLCSGVSGSHVEDVLDRGRPTEEGPLVCSLMARELRGSRYEGLWISWKGPAGHYYLGDEQEGHNLPTTDKDGDPIHPRVHAVVKVVSDQLVISGFFLDPDDDTMSPAKVPIGPFLSVYFEGMSVREASNAWKNGPPKRPATPRLAPAPVPVPAPVPAKQGVHMDPKLQELQAGLPPGWEVRESRSKRGMYFFAHPASGRSQMERPKA
;
A
#
# COMPACT_ATOMS: atom_id res chain seq x y z
N MET A 1 49.02 33.28 17.72
CA MET A 1 47.70 33.25 17.06
C MET A 1 46.95 32.02 17.55
N GLY A 2 45.91 32.20 18.38
CA GLY A 2 45.12 31.08 18.91
C GLY A 2 44.08 30.58 17.90
N PRO A 3 43.73 29.29 17.91
CA PRO A 3 42.74 28.73 16.98
C PRO A 3 41.35 29.29 17.30
N ARG A 4 40.73 29.95 16.31
CA ARG A 4 39.34 30.42 16.37
C ARG A 4 38.40 29.22 16.49
N LYS A 5 37.78 29.05 17.66
CA LYS A 5 36.61 28.17 17.85
C LYS A 5 35.49 28.70 16.97
N ARG A 6 35.10 27.93 15.95
CA ARG A 6 33.89 28.20 15.16
C ARG A 6 32.69 27.78 16.01
N ASP A 7 31.87 28.75 16.39
CA ASP A 7 30.55 28.49 16.95
C ASP A 7 29.71 27.74 15.92
N ARG A 8 29.36 26.49 16.25
CA ARG A 8 28.40 25.72 15.47
C ARG A 8 27.00 26.21 15.85
N SER A 9 26.21 26.55 14.85
CA SER A 9 24.81 26.95 15.00
C SER A 9 24.03 25.91 15.81
N LYS A 10 23.58 26.30 17.01
CA LYS A 10 22.64 25.53 17.82
C LYS A 10 21.24 25.67 17.22
N THR A 11 20.88 24.83 16.28
CA THR A 11 19.47 24.62 15.96
C THR A 11 18.85 23.87 17.14
N PRO A 12 17.80 24.39 17.79
CA PRO A 12 17.19 23.71 18.92
C PRO A 12 16.65 22.34 18.49
N GLU A 13 16.95 21.31 19.28
CA GLU A 13 16.33 20.00 19.13
C GLU A 13 14.84 20.15 19.42
N VAL A 14 13.98 19.85 18.45
CA VAL A 14 12.53 19.84 18.65
C VAL A 14 12.17 18.53 19.34
N PRO A 15 11.55 18.56 20.54
CA PRO A 15 11.07 17.36 21.22
C PRO A 15 10.01 16.66 20.37
N TRP A 16 10.26 15.39 20.08
CA TRP A 16 9.46 14.54 19.20
C TRP A 16 8.10 14.13 19.81
N GLU A 17 7.90 14.39 21.10
CA GLU A 17 6.71 14.08 21.89
C GLU A 17 5.54 15.08 21.66
N LEU A 18 5.76 16.14 20.86
CA LEU A 18 4.78 17.22 20.62
C LEU A 18 4.06 17.15 19.27
N LEU A 19 4.16 16.04 18.53
CA LEU A 19 3.42 15.86 17.27
C LEU A 19 2.03 15.27 17.56
N PRO A 20 0.94 15.83 16.98
CA PRO A 20 -0.41 15.35 17.22
C PRO A 20 -0.62 13.93 16.68
N ASN A 21 -1.26 13.08 17.50
CA ASN A 21 -1.71 11.73 17.12
C ASN A 21 -2.75 11.85 15.99
N GLY A 22 -2.31 11.59 14.75
CA GLY A 22 -3.09 11.81 13.55
C GLY A 22 -4.17 10.75 13.32
N ASN A 23 -5.40 11.05 13.74
CA ASN A 23 -6.61 10.47 13.15
C ASN A 23 -7.09 11.37 12.00
N SER A 24 -7.38 10.73 10.85
CA SER A 24 -8.18 11.19 9.71
C SER A 24 -7.69 12.41 8.89
N ILE A 25 -6.86 12.17 7.87
CA ILE A 25 -6.91 12.89 6.58
C ILE A 25 -6.61 11.90 5.45
N GLY A 26 -7.56 11.68 4.54
CA GLY A 26 -7.35 10.88 3.32
C GLY A 26 -6.61 11.69 2.26
N VAL A 27 -5.57 11.14 1.65
CA VAL A 27 -4.76 11.84 0.63
C VAL A 27 -4.58 11.00 -0.63
N HIS A 28 -5.05 11.53 -1.75
CA HIS A 28 -4.61 11.17 -3.10
C HIS A 28 -3.26 11.84 -3.40
N ALA A 29 -2.24 11.07 -3.76
CA ALA A 29 -0.92 11.59 -4.13
C ALA A 29 -0.61 11.34 -5.62
N GLY A 30 -0.40 12.42 -6.37
CA GLY A 30 0.20 12.42 -7.70
C GLY A 30 1.12 13.63 -7.88
N HIS A 31 2.40 13.42 -8.17
CA HIS A 31 3.36 14.46 -8.54
C HIS A 31 4.13 14.04 -9.78
N SER A 32 3.98 14.80 -10.87
CA SER A 32 4.79 14.70 -12.08
C SER A 32 5.43 16.06 -12.36
N ARG A 33 6.77 16.12 -12.39
CA ARG A 33 7.54 17.31 -12.75
C ARG A 33 7.96 17.19 -14.21
N SER A 34 7.31 17.98 -15.09
CA SER A 34 7.75 18.16 -16.47
C SER A 34 8.63 19.40 -16.60
N ARG A 35 9.81 19.24 -17.20
CA ARG A 35 10.72 20.32 -17.62
C ARG A 35 10.39 20.65 -19.08
N SER A 36 9.79 21.81 -19.34
CA SER A 36 9.63 22.32 -20.71
C SER A 36 10.77 23.28 -21.06
N ARG A 37 11.41 22.98 -22.19
CA ARG A 37 12.39 23.81 -22.89
C ARG A 37 11.70 24.88 -23.75
N ASP A 38 12.45 25.96 -23.88
CA ASP A 38 12.29 27.16 -24.70
C ASP A 38 11.57 27.01 -26.04
N ARG A 39 10.56 27.87 -26.26
CA ARG A 39 10.14 28.27 -27.60
C ARG A 39 9.89 29.77 -27.62
N ALA A 40 10.85 30.50 -28.19
CA ALA A 40 10.73 31.93 -28.47
C ALA A 40 9.77 32.14 -29.65
N ALA A 41 8.67 32.85 -29.41
CA ALA A 41 7.84 33.40 -30.47
C ALA A 41 7.42 34.82 -30.09
N ASN A 42 7.74 35.70 -31.02
CA ASN A 42 7.61 37.15 -31.01
C ASN A 42 6.12 37.54 -31.09
N GLY A 43 5.59 38.21 -30.06
CA GLY A 43 4.19 38.63 -30.01
C GLY A 43 4.05 39.89 -29.16
N LYS A 44 4.06 41.05 -29.83
CA LYS A 44 3.84 42.37 -29.23
C LYS A 44 2.40 42.53 -28.75
N ASN A 45 2.27 43.18 -27.60
CA ASN A 45 1.13 43.97 -27.13
C ASN A 45 -0.14 43.23 -26.69
N GLY A 46 -0.10 42.76 -25.46
CA GLY A 46 -1.26 42.70 -24.57
C GLY A 46 -0.77 42.81 -23.13
N HIS A 47 -1.04 43.94 -22.44
CA HIS A 47 -0.78 44.10 -21.01
C HIS A 47 -1.75 43.23 -20.19
N ALA A 48 -1.65 41.92 -20.35
CA ALA A 48 -2.28 40.96 -19.45
C ALA A 48 -1.55 41.07 -18.11
N ARG A 49 -2.21 41.67 -17.12
CA ARG A 49 -1.75 41.73 -15.73
C ARG A 49 -1.35 40.32 -15.31
N ALA A 50 -0.06 40.12 -15.01
CA ALA A 50 0.45 38.82 -14.63
C ALA A 50 -0.40 38.27 -13.47
N PRO A 51 -0.88 37.02 -13.55
CA PRO A 51 -1.65 36.42 -12.46
C PRO A 51 -0.80 36.49 -11.19
N ALA A 52 -1.42 36.92 -10.09
CA ALA A 52 -0.74 37.01 -8.81
C ALA A 52 -0.09 35.65 -8.48
N PRO A 53 1.15 35.64 -7.95
CA PRO A 53 1.82 34.39 -7.59
C PRO A 53 0.94 33.61 -6.61
N ALA A 54 0.79 32.31 -6.85
CA ALA A 54 0.05 31.44 -5.94
C ALA A 54 0.67 31.53 -4.54
N PRO A 55 -0.14 31.54 -3.46
CA PRO A 55 0.38 31.56 -2.10
C PRO A 55 1.28 30.34 -1.89
N ALA A 56 2.39 30.54 -1.17
CA ALA A 56 3.27 29.45 -0.80
C ALA A 56 2.50 28.42 0.04
N PRO A 57 2.74 27.11 -0.16
CA PRO A 57 2.10 26.07 0.65
C PRO A 57 2.47 26.24 2.12
N ASP A 58 1.50 25.96 3.01
CA ASP A 58 1.68 26.01 4.45
C ASP A 58 2.81 25.05 4.88
N PRO A 59 3.87 25.53 5.56
CA PRO A 59 4.98 24.68 6.02
C PRO A 59 4.51 23.56 6.97
N ALA A 60 3.46 23.78 7.77
CA ALA A 60 2.92 22.75 8.66
C ALA A 60 2.31 21.59 7.87
N LEU A 61 1.57 21.89 6.79
CA LEU A 61 1.00 20.89 5.89
C LEU A 61 2.11 20.08 5.19
N LEU A 62 3.18 20.73 4.74
CA LEU A 62 4.33 20.05 4.12
C LEU A 62 5.05 19.13 5.11
N ALA A 63 5.20 19.56 6.37
CA ALA A 63 5.81 18.75 7.42
C ALA A 63 4.95 17.51 7.75
N ALA A 64 3.63 17.67 7.86
CA ALA A 64 2.70 16.57 8.08
C ALA A 64 2.73 15.54 6.95
N GLN A 65 2.72 16.00 5.69
CA GLN A 65 2.85 15.12 4.52
C GLN A 65 4.20 14.38 4.51
N ALA A 66 5.29 15.05 4.87
CA ALA A 66 6.60 14.41 4.94
C ALA A 66 6.66 13.34 6.04
N ALA A 67 6.01 13.57 7.18
CA ALA A 67 5.89 12.60 8.27
C ALA A 67 5.03 11.38 7.88
N GLU A 68 3.95 11.60 7.13
CA GLU A 68 3.11 10.51 6.60
C GLU A 68 3.90 9.65 5.60
N VAL A 69 4.62 10.27 4.66
CA VAL A 69 5.47 9.57 3.70
C VAL A 69 6.59 8.77 4.39
N GLU A 70 7.14 9.31 5.48
CA GLU A 70 8.11 8.58 6.32
C GLU A 70 7.47 7.37 7.00
N ARG A 71 6.31 7.55 7.63
CA ARG A 71 5.57 6.48 8.30
C ARG A 71 5.25 5.34 7.34
N ASP A 72 4.77 5.66 6.13
CA ASP A 72 4.43 4.68 5.12
C ASP A 72 5.67 3.93 4.59
N ALA A 73 6.77 4.65 4.37
CA ALA A 73 8.03 4.04 3.93
C ALA A 73 8.59 3.10 5.02
N TRP A 74 8.51 3.50 6.28
CA TRP A 74 8.92 2.68 7.42
C TRP A 74 8.07 1.43 7.54
N ARG A 75 6.74 1.58 7.51
CA ARG A 75 5.78 0.48 7.53
C ARG A 75 6.10 -0.57 6.46
N ARG A 76 6.27 -0.15 5.21
CA ARG A 76 6.58 -1.05 4.11
C ARG A 76 7.94 -1.75 4.28
N LEU A 77 8.94 -1.05 4.84
CA LEU A 77 10.23 -1.66 5.17
C LEU A 77 10.08 -2.75 6.23
N VAL A 78 9.39 -2.47 7.33
CA VAL A 78 9.20 -3.42 8.42
C VAL A 78 8.44 -4.66 7.94
N ILE A 79 7.43 -4.48 7.10
CA ILE A 79 6.68 -5.60 6.49
C ILE A 79 7.60 -6.49 5.64
N LEU A 80 8.48 -5.90 4.84
CA LEU A 80 9.47 -6.68 4.07
C LEU A 80 10.48 -7.39 4.98
N LEU A 81 10.90 -6.77 6.08
CA LEU A 81 11.77 -7.41 7.07
C LEU A 81 11.08 -8.62 7.73
N ALA A 82 9.80 -8.49 8.08
CA ALA A 82 9.00 -9.59 8.63
C ALA A 82 8.82 -10.72 7.61
N GLN A 83 8.55 -10.39 6.34
CA GLN A 83 8.38 -11.36 5.26
C GLN A 83 9.66 -12.14 4.99
N LEU A 84 10.83 -11.49 5.05
CA LEU A 84 12.13 -12.10 4.70
C LEU A 84 12.89 -12.65 5.91
N LYS A 85 12.27 -12.71 7.09
CA LYS A 85 12.91 -13.24 8.29
C LYS A 85 13.33 -14.70 8.10
N GLY A 86 14.57 -15.03 8.44
CA GLY A 86 15.16 -16.35 8.21
C GLY A 86 15.91 -16.49 6.88
N ASP A 87 15.78 -15.56 5.93
CA ASP A 87 16.58 -15.60 4.70
C ASP A 87 18.04 -15.27 5.03
N ARG A 88 18.92 -16.25 4.82
CA ARG A 88 20.35 -16.15 5.18
C ARG A 88 21.05 -14.95 4.55
N LYS A 89 20.70 -14.59 3.31
CA LYS A 89 21.35 -13.47 2.60
C LYS A 89 20.88 -12.14 3.15
N VAL A 90 19.59 -12.00 3.45
CA VAL A 90 19.04 -10.81 4.11
C VAL A 90 19.62 -10.67 5.51
N GLU A 91 19.63 -11.73 6.31
CA GLU A 91 20.21 -11.67 7.66
C GLU A 91 21.69 -11.32 7.66
N GLN A 92 22.46 -11.86 6.71
CA GLN A 92 23.85 -11.48 6.52
C GLN A 92 23.99 -10.01 6.13
N LEU A 93 23.20 -9.54 5.15
CA LEU A 93 23.18 -8.14 4.73
C LEU A 93 22.87 -7.20 5.92
N LEU A 94 21.86 -7.54 6.72
CA LEU A 94 21.48 -6.77 7.90
C LEU A 94 22.58 -6.82 8.97
N ARG A 95 23.15 -7.99 9.25
CA ARG A 95 24.23 -8.13 10.24
C ARG A 95 25.45 -7.29 9.88
N GLU A 96 25.81 -7.26 8.60
CA GLU A 96 26.99 -6.53 8.11
C GLU A 96 26.75 -5.01 7.99
N LYS A 97 25.57 -4.60 7.49
CA LYS A 97 25.31 -3.18 7.16
C LYS A 97 24.37 -2.46 8.12
N HIS A 98 23.42 -3.17 8.72
CA HIS A 98 22.28 -2.61 9.46
C HIS A 98 21.85 -3.48 10.67
N PRO A 99 22.73 -3.74 11.66
CA PRO A 99 22.46 -4.72 12.72
C PRO A 99 21.26 -4.37 13.62
N GLU A 100 20.85 -3.10 13.68
CA GLU A 100 19.66 -2.66 14.44
C GLU A 100 18.36 -3.09 13.75
N LEU A 101 18.36 -3.14 12.41
CA LEU A 101 17.22 -3.64 11.65
C LEU A 101 17.06 -5.15 11.79
N LEU A 102 18.13 -5.88 12.14
CA LEU A 102 18.02 -7.29 12.51
C LEU A 102 17.17 -7.45 13.79
N GLN A 103 17.40 -6.61 14.80
CA GLN A 103 16.58 -6.61 16.02
C GLN A 103 15.11 -6.27 15.73
N VAL A 104 14.87 -5.35 14.80
CA VAL A 104 13.51 -5.05 14.32
C VAL A 104 12.90 -6.28 13.66
N ALA A 105 13.59 -6.91 12.72
CA ALA A 105 13.12 -8.12 12.05
C ALA A 105 12.78 -9.24 13.04
N ASP A 106 13.63 -9.44 14.06
CA ASP A 106 13.42 -10.43 15.11
C ASP A 106 12.11 -10.20 15.87
N ARG A 107 11.85 -8.94 16.26
CA ARG A 107 10.65 -8.51 16.98
C ARG A 107 9.38 -8.50 16.13
N CYS A 108 9.52 -8.33 14.82
CA CYS A 108 8.40 -8.24 13.90
C CYS A 108 7.88 -9.62 13.42
N GLY A 109 8.69 -10.67 13.52
CA GLY A 109 8.45 -11.84 12.68
C GLY A 109 7.80 -13.09 13.27
N ALA A 110 7.88 -13.40 14.57
CA ALA A 110 7.44 -14.74 15.03
C ALA A 110 7.32 -14.97 16.54
N SER A 111 7.54 -13.97 17.39
CA SER A 111 7.45 -14.22 18.83
C SER A 111 5.98 -14.35 19.21
N SER A 112 5.60 -15.50 19.78
CA SER A 112 4.33 -15.69 20.48
C SER A 112 4.16 -14.70 21.64
N LYS A 113 5.25 -14.07 22.10
CA LYS A 113 5.20 -12.91 23.00
C LYS A 113 4.98 -11.65 22.18
N ALA A 114 3.84 -10.99 22.43
CA ALA A 114 3.39 -9.66 22.00
C ALA A 114 4.11 -9.10 20.77
N ALA A 115 3.39 -9.01 19.65
CA ALA A 115 3.93 -8.40 18.45
C ALA A 115 4.44 -7.01 18.76
N SER A 116 5.66 -6.71 18.31
CA SER A 116 6.17 -5.34 18.42
C SER A 116 5.30 -4.44 17.54
N THR A 117 4.67 -3.44 18.15
CA THR A 117 3.93 -2.40 17.43
C THR A 117 4.87 -1.69 16.43
N LEU A 118 4.29 -1.06 15.39
CA LEU A 118 5.07 -0.27 14.42
C LEU A 118 5.88 0.84 15.12
N HIS A 119 5.30 1.43 16.17
CA HIS A 119 5.96 2.41 17.03
C HIS A 119 7.18 1.82 17.74
N ALA A 120 7.03 0.68 18.41
CA ALA A 120 8.14 0.00 19.08
C ALA A 120 9.24 -0.44 18.09
N ALA A 121 8.87 -0.84 16.87
CA ALA A 121 9.82 -1.12 15.80
C ALA A 121 10.58 0.15 15.38
N LYS A 122 9.88 1.28 15.26
CA LYS A 122 10.48 2.58 14.91
C LYS A 122 11.47 3.05 15.98
N ASP A 123 11.11 2.92 17.25
CA ASP A 123 11.95 3.30 18.38
C ASP A 123 13.23 2.47 18.44
N ALA A 124 13.12 1.15 18.22
CA ALA A 124 14.28 0.27 18.13
C ALA A 124 15.24 0.66 16.98
N ALA A 125 14.72 1.26 15.90
CA ALA A 125 15.50 1.71 14.75
C ALA A 125 16.01 3.15 14.84
N ARG A 126 15.78 3.84 15.96
CA ARG A 126 16.12 5.26 16.12
C ARG A 126 17.61 5.55 15.92
N GLU A 127 18.47 4.72 16.51
CA GLU A 127 19.92 4.86 16.37
C GLU A 127 20.40 4.61 14.94
N TRP A 128 19.75 3.71 14.21
CA TRP A 128 20.05 3.44 12.82
C TRP A 128 19.81 4.67 11.93
N PHE A 129 18.65 5.34 12.07
CA PHE A 129 18.41 6.60 11.38
C PHE A 129 19.44 7.66 11.72
N SER A 130 19.78 7.79 13.00
CA SER A 130 20.79 8.75 13.46
C SER A 130 22.14 8.52 12.79
N ARG A 131 22.59 7.25 12.69
CA ARG A 131 23.86 6.89 12.04
C ARG A 131 23.83 7.02 10.52
N GLY A 132 22.77 6.52 9.86
CA GLY A 132 22.63 6.55 8.41
C GLY A 132 22.54 7.97 7.83
N LEU A 133 22.14 8.95 8.65
CA LEU A 133 22.04 10.35 8.26
C LEU A 133 23.20 11.22 8.80
N ARG A 134 24.20 10.64 9.50
CA ARG A 134 25.34 11.39 10.07
C ARG A 134 26.06 12.21 8.99
N GLY A 135 26.38 13.46 9.33
CA GLY A 135 27.17 14.34 8.48
C GLY A 135 26.39 15.05 7.37
N SER A 136 25.11 14.72 7.21
CA SER A 136 24.20 15.49 6.36
C SER A 136 23.29 16.31 7.25
N ASN A 137 23.06 17.60 6.95
CA ASN A 137 21.98 18.37 7.58
C ASN A 137 20.57 17.83 7.19
N GLN A 138 20.47 16.56 6.79
CA GLN A 138 19.28 15.91 6.25
C GLN A 138 18.70 14.94 7.28
N HIS A 139 18.41 15.43 8.48
CA HIS A 139 17.72 14.66 9.53
C HIS A 139 16.19 14.71 9.41
N GLY A 140 15.66 15.17 8.27
CA GLY A 140 14.22 15.34 8.07
C GLY A 140 13.48 14.04 7.69
N PRO A 141 12.14 14.00 7.88
CA PRO A 141 11.29 12.86 7.50
C PRO A 141 11.51 12.37 6.06
N ALA A 142 11.66 13.29 5.10
CA ALA A 142 11.89 12.96 3.70
C ALA A 142 13.19 12.17 3.47
N ALA A 143 14.27 12.49 4.20
CA ALA A 143 15.55 11.80 4.09
C ALA A 143 15.47 10.39 4.70
N ARG A 144 14.82 10.25 5.87
CA ARG A 144 14.51 8.96 6.48
C ARG A 144 13.66 8.07 5.56
N ALA A 145 12.61 8.64 4.97
CA ALA A 145 11.76 7.94 4.01
C ALA A 145 12.55 7.47 2.78
N LYS A 146 13.47 8.30 2.27
CA LYS A 146 14.35 7.93 1.16
C LYS A 146 15.28 6.76 1.51
N LEU A 147 15.88 6.77 2.70
CA LEU A 147 16.73 5.68 3.17
C LEU A 147 15.93 4.37 3.30
N CYS A 148 14.72 4.44 3.87
CA CYS A 148 13.83 3.28 3.95
C CYS A 148 13.54 2.71 2.55
N LYS A 149 13.15 3.57 1.60
CA LYS A 149 12.88 3.17 0.20
C LYS A 149 14.08 2.51 -0.48
N GLN A 150 15.30 3.01 -0.25
CA GLN A 150 16.51 2.40 -0.82
C GLN A 150 16.75 0.98 -0.31
N LEU A 151 16.56 0.75 0.99
CA LEU A 151 16.69 -0.58 1.57
C LEU A 151 15.56 -1.51 1.11
N MET A 152 14.32 -1.00 1.07
CA MET A 152 13.18 -1.75 0.55
C MET A 152 13.42 -2.28 -0.87
N LEU A 153 14.04 -1.50 -1.75
CA LEU A 153 14.34 -1.94 -3.11
C LEU A 153 15.27 -3.17 -3.13
N GLN A 154 16.29 -3.20 -2.25
CA GLN A 154 17.19 -4.36 -2.12
C GLN A 154 16.43 -5.59 -1.60
N LEU A 155 15.55 -5.40 -0.61
CA LEU A 155 14.72 -6.49 -0.07
C LEU A 155 13.72 -7.01 -1.10
N LEU A 156 13.08 -6.13 -1.87
CA LEU A 156 12.14 -6.50 -2.94
C LEU A 156 12.83 -7.26 -4.07
N GLU A 157 14.06 -6.88 -4.44
CA GLU A 157 14.87 -7.62 -5.39
C GLU A 157 15.12 -9.04 -4.89
N ARG A 158 15.52 -9.19 -3.62
CA ARG A 158 15.73 -10.50 -3.00
C ARG A 158 14.45 -11.33 -2.95
N ALA A 159 13.32 -10.75 -2.56
CA ALA A 159 12.02 -11.41 -2.58
C ALA A 159 11.65 -11.90 -3.99
N SER A 160 11.91 -11.07 -5.01
CA SER A 160 11.70 -11.45 -6.41
C SER A 160 12.55 -12.64 -6.84
N GLN A 161 13.81 -12.71 -6.38
CA GLN A 161 14.70 -13.84 -6.65
C GLN A 161 14.23 -15.13 -5.95
N LEU A 162 13.68 -15.03 -4.73
CA LEU A 162 13.10 -16.18 -4.03
C LEU A 162 11.90 -16.74 -4.78
N CYS A 163 11.05 -15.88 -5.34
CA CYS A 163 9.84 -16.29 -6.03
C CYS A 163 10.03 -16.63 -7.52
N SER A 164 11.24 -16.44 -8.08
CA SER A 164 11.50 -16.70 -9.50
C SER A 164 11.76 -18.19 -9.74
N GLY A 165 11.01 -18.80 -10.65
CA GLY A 165 11.19 -20.21 -11.02
C GLY A 165 10.64 -21.23 -10.03
N VAL A 166 9.87 -20.79 -9.03
CA VAL A 166 9.25 -21.66 -8.04
C VAL A 166 7.97 -22.30 -8.61
N SER A 167 7.93 -23.64 -8.64
CA SER A 167 6.74 -24.42 -8.98
C SER A 167 5.84 -24.63 -7.77
N GLY A 168 4.54 -24.93 -7.99
CA GLY A 168 3.64 -25.25 -6.87
C GLY A 168 4.07 -26.47 -6.08
N SER A 169 4.62 -27.50 -6.75
CA SER A 169 5.19 -28.69 -6.09
C SER A 169 6.33 -28.35 -5.13
N HIS A 170 7.21 -27.40 -5.49
CA HIS A 170 8.28 -26.96 -4.60
C HIS A 170 7.72 -26.23 -3.37
N VAL A 171 6.68 -25.41 -3.56
CA VAL A 171 6.02 -24.71 -2.44
C VAL A 171 5.33 -25.71 -1.52
N GLU A 172 4.69 -26.74 -2.06
CA GLU A 172 4.07 -27.84 -1.30
C GLU A 172 5.13 -28.59 -0.46
N ASP A 173 6.25 -28.98 -1.09
CA ASP A 173 7.38 -29.61 -0.38
C ASP A 173 7.94 -28.72 0.75
N VAL A 174 8.03 -27.41 0.51
CA VAL A 174 8.51 -26.44 1.49
C VAL A 174 7.50 -26.26 2.64
N LEU A 175 6.19 -26.27 2.37
CA LEU A 175 5.18 -26.19 3.44
C LEU A 175 5.12 -27.46 4.29
N ASP A 176 5.34 -28.64 3.68
CA ASP A 176 5.24 -29.92 4.37
C ASP A 176 6.53 -30.30 5.12
N ARG A 177 7.69 -30.01 4.54
CA ARG A 177 9.00 -30.51 5.01
C ARG A 177 10.09 -29.43 5.07
N GLY A 178 9.75 -28.20 4.71
CA GLY A 178 10.71 -27.11 4.62
C GLY A 178 11.28 -26.74 5.99
N ARG A 179 12.50 -26.20 5.97
CA ARG A 179 13.07 -25.58 7.16
C ARG A 179 12.41 -24.23 7.40
N PRO A 180 12.27 -23.77 8.65
CA PRO A 180 11.83 -22.42 8.99
C PRO A 180 12.49 -21.30 8.17
N THR A 181 13.79 -21.43 7.90
CA THR A 181 14.59 -20.42 7.16
C THR A 181 14.25 -20.33 5.68
N GLU A 182 13.53 -21.31 5.15
CA GLU A 182 13.16 -21.42 3.74
C GLU A 182 11.66 -21.19 3.57
N GLU A 183 10.84 -21.84 4.40
CA GLU A 183 9.38 -21.73 4.38
C GLU A 183 8.92 -20.28 4.57
N GLY A 184 9.35 -19.64 5.66
CA GLY A 184 8.92 -18.28 6.00
C GLY A 184 9.18 -17.27 4.88
N PRO A 185 10.44 -17.05 4.46
CA PRO A 185 10.77 -16.10 3.41
C PRO A 185 10.07 -16.36 2.08
N LEU A 186 10.01 -17.62 1.65
CA LEU A 186 9.44 -17.99 0.36
C LEU A 186 7.93 -17.75 0.35
N VAL A 187 7.21 -18.34 1.30
CA VAL A 187 5.74 -18.33 1.30
C VAL A 187 5.20 -16.94 1.62
N CYS A 188 5.82 -16.20 2.55
CA CYS A 188 5.48 -14.80 2.81
C CYS A 188 5.66 -13.94 1.56
N SER A 189 6.75 -14.12 0.81
CA SER A 189 6.99 -13.37 -0.43
C SER A 189 6.00 -13.73 -1.54
N LEU A 190 5.60 -15.00 -1.66
CA LEU A 190 4.59 -15.45 -2.61
C LEU A 190 3.20 -14.86 -2.27
N MET A 191 2.78 -14.91 -1.01
CA MET A 191 1.53 -14.28 -0.56
C MET A 191 1.53 -12.76 -0.82
N ALA A 192 2.63 -12.08 -0.48
CA ALA A 192 2.77 -10.65 -0.73
C ALA A 192 2.69 -10.30 -2.22
N ARG A 193 3.23 -11.18 -3.08
CA ARG A 193 3.13 -11.06 -4.55
C ARG A 193 1.69 -11.22 -5.03
N GLU A 194 0.92 -12.17 -4.49
CA GLU A 194 -0.49 -12.37 -4.83
C GLU A 194 -1.38 -11.18 -4.42
N LEU A 195 -1.05 -10.49 -3.33
CA LEU A 195 -1.81 -9.33 -2.84
C LEU A 195 -1.41 -8.00 -3.52
N ARG A 196 -0.39 -7.99 -4.37
CA ARG A 196 0.08 -6.77 -5.05
C ARG A 196 -1.01 -6.17 -5.94
N GLY A 197 -1.24 -4.86 -5.84
CA GLY A 197 -2.30 -4.15 -6.56
C GLY A 197 -3.71 -4.34 -5.99
N SER A 198 -3.87 -5.17 -4.95
CA SER A 198 -5.12 -5.24 -4.20
C SER A 198 -5.15 -4.17 -3.08
N ARG A 199 -6.30 -3.98 -2.44
CA ARG A 199 -6.41 -3.14 -1.23
C ARG A 199 -5.62 -3.69 -0.03
N TYR A 200 -5.22 -4.96 -0.09
CA TYR A 200 -4.39 -5.63 0.91
C TYR A 200 -2.91 -5.60 0.53
N GLU A 201 -2.50 -4.81 -0.48
CA GLU A 201 -1.10 -4.62 -0.78
C GLU A 201 -0.37 -4.05 0.45
N GLY A 202 0.74 -4.70 0.81
CA GLY A 202 1.49 -4.32 1.98
C GLY A 202 0.79 -4.69 3.27
N LEU A 203 -0.13 -5.67 3.28
CA LEU A 203 -0.56 -6.34 4.51
C LEU A 203 0.66 -6.96 5.21
N TRP A 204 0.68 -6.89 6.53
CA TRP A 204 1.69 -7.59 7.31
C TRP A 204 1.47 -9.10 7.22
N ILE A 205 2.51 -9.83 6.85
CA ILE A 205 2.50 -11.29 6.68
C ILE A 205 3.73 -11.81 7.41
N SER A 206 3.52 -12.65 8.42
CA SER A 206 4.60 -13.20 9.23
C SER A 206 4.39 -14.68 9.50
N TRP A 207 5.46 -15.46 9.35
CA TRP A 207 5.49 -16.89 9.64
C TRP A 207 5.39 -17.14 11.15
N LYS A 208 4.38 -17.92 11.58
CA LYS A 208 4.16 -18.26 13.00
C LYS A 208 4.90 -19.55 13.39
N GLY A 209 4.97 -20.51 12.47
CA GLY A 209 5.51 -21.82 12.74
C GLY A 209 5.40 -22.76 11.56
N PRO A 210 5.95 -23.98 11.68
CA PRO A 210 5.99 -24.96 10.60
C PRO A 210 4.58 -25.38 10.18
N ALA A 211 4.49 -26.13 9.07
CA ALA A 211 3.23 -26.66 8.53
C ALA A 211 2.26 -25.57 8.06
N GLY A 212 2.81 -24.44 7.59
CA GLY A 212 2.02 -23.42 6.91
C GLY A 212 1.23 -22.50 7.84
N HIS A 213 1.64 -22.28 9.08
CA HIS A 213 0.96 -21.36 9.99
C HIS A 213 1.50 -19.93 9.84
N TYR A 214 0.61 -18.98 9.51
CA TYR A 214 0.95 -17.57 9.28
C TYR A 214 0.00 -16.63 10.02
N TYR A 215 0.51 -15.46 10.40
CA TYR A 215 -0.32 -14.33 10.79
C TYR A 215 -0.48 -13.38 9.59
N LEU A 216 -1.72 -12.98 9.32
CA LEU A 216 -2.06 -11.99 8.30
C LEU A 216 -2.74 -10.80 8.98
N GLY A 217 -2.24 -9.59 8.74
CA GLY A 217 -2.75 -8.36 9.37
C GLY A 217 -1.80 -7.78 10.41
N ASP A 218 -2.14 -6.57 10.86
CA ASP A 218 -1.34 -5.75 11.77
C ASP A 218 -2.21 -5.30 12.95
N GLU A 219 -1.62 -5.28 14.15
CA GLU A 219 -2.32 -5.12 15.42
C GLU A 219 -2.95 -3.74 15.60
N GLN A 220 -2.34 -2.63 15.14
CA GLN A 220 -2.85 -1.31 15.53
C GLN A 220 -2.72 -0.11 14.58
N GLU A 221 -2.04 -0.14 13.43
CA GLU A 221 -1.90 1.10 12.64
C GLU A 221 -2.05 0.94 11.13
N GLY A 222 -2.77 1.87 10.49
CA GLY A 222 -2.50 2.25 9.10
C GLY A 222 -3.15 1.46 7.95
N HIS A 223 -3.88 0.38 8.20
CA HIS A 223 -4.54 -0.35 7.10
C HIS A 223 -6.00 0.06 6.83
N ASN A 224 -6.59 0.92 7.66
CA ASN A 224 -8.02 1.27 7.58
C ASN A 224 -8.91 0.00 7.49
N LEU A 225 -8.48 -1.09 8.14
CA LEU A 225 -9.27 -2.32 8.23
C LEU A 225 -10.33 -2.11 9.31
N PRO A 226 -11.55 -2.62 9.11
CA PRO A 226 -12.58 -2.53 10.13
C PRO A 226 -12.21 -3.39 11.33
N THR A 227 -12.59 -2.91 12.51
CA THR A 227 -12.42 -3.60 13.79
C THR A 227 -13.63 -4.42 14.21
N THR A 228 -14.76 -4.25 13.50
CA THR A 228 -16.01 -4.96 13.72
C THR A 228 -16.62 -5.35 12.39
N ASP A 229 -17.31 -6.48 12.32
CA ASP A 229 -18.04 -6.89 11.12
C ASP A 229 -19.43 -6.22 11.01
N LYS A 230 -20.28 -6.70 10.08
CA LYS A 230 -21.65 -6.16 9.91
C LYS A 230 -22.59 -6.49 11.05
N ASP A 231 -22.32 -7.54 11.81
CA ASP A 231 -23.13 -7.97 12.95
C ASP A 231 -22.63 -7.30 14.25
N GLY A 232 -21.51 -6.58 14.19
CA GLY A 232 -20.88 -5.90 15.32
C GLY A 232 -19.90 -6.78 16.08
N ASP A 233 -19.61 -7.98 15.57
CA ASP A 233 -18.63 -8.88 16.17
C ASP A 233 -17.21 -8.34 15.94
N PRO A 234 -16.32 -8.44 16.95
CA PRO A 234 -14.96 -7.93 16.82
C PRO A 234 -14.18 -8.72 15.75
N ILE A 235 -13.53 -8.00 14.84
CA ILE A 235 -12.60 -8.58 13.87
C ILE A 235 -11.20 -8.52 14.48
N HIS A 236 -10.55 -9.68 14.58
CA HIS A 236 -9.17 -9.70 15.05
C HIS A 236 -8.27 -8.99 14.03
N PRO A 237 -7.46 -8.01 14.46
CA PRO A 237 -6.60 -7.25 13.56
C PRO A 237 -5.52 -8.11 12.90
N ARG A 238 -5.22 -9.27 13.50
CA ARG A 238 -4.31 -10.29 12.99
C ARG A 238 -5.01 -11.63 12.99
N VAL A 239 -5.23 -12.19 11.80
CA VAL A 239 -5.80 -13.52 11.64
C VAL A 239 -4.68 -14.56 11.59
N HIS A 240 -4.82 -15.61 12.40
CA HIS A 240 -3.94 -16.78 12.32
C HIS A 240 -4.53 -17.75 11.29
N ALA A 241 -3.81 -17.95 10.19
CA ALA A 241 -4.24 -18.76 9.06
C ALA A 241 -3.28 -19.93 8.78
N VAL A 242 -3.82 -21.01 8.23
CA VAL A 242 -3.08 -22.15 7.71
C VAL A 242 -3.11 -22.11 6.18
N VAL A 243 -1.94 -22.03 5.57
CA VAL A 243 -1.74 -21.92 4.12
C VAL A 243 -1.35 -23.27 3.54
N LYS A 244 -1.95 -23.63 2.39
CA LYS A 244 -1.61 -24.83 1.60
C LYS A 244 -1.51 -24.49 0.12
N VAL A 245 -0.90 -25.39 -0.65
CA VAL A 245 -0.93 -25.34 -2.12
C VAL A 245 -2.09 -26.20 -2.62
N VAL A 246 -2.93 -25.65 -3.48
CA VAL A 246 -3.97 -26.39 -4.20
C VAL A 246 -3.93 -25.95 -5.65
N SER A 247 -3.69 -26.88 -6.57
CA SER A 247 -3.60 -26.60 -8.01
C SER A 247 -2.60 -25.48 -8.35
N ASP A 248 -1.38 -25.58 -7.81
CA ASP A 248 -0.30 -24.59 -7.94
C ASP A 248 -0.61 -23.19 -7.39
N GLN A 249 -1.67 -23.03 -6.59
CA GLN A 249 -2.06 -21.76 -5.98
C GLN A 249 -2.01 -21.83 -4.45
N LEU A 250 -1.58 -20.75 -3.80
CA LEU A 250 -1.67 -20.61 -2.35
C LEU A 250 -3.13 -20.37 -1.92
N VAL A 251 -3.61 -21.21 -1.02
CA VAL A 251 -4.96 -21.11 -0.44
C VAL A 251 -4.89 -21.11 1.08
N ILE A 252 -5.80 -20.38 1.69
CA ILE A 252 -6.07 -20.46 3.12
C ILE A 252 -6.90 -21.72 3.35
N SER A 253 -6.26 -22.78 3.86
CA SER A 253 -6.92 -24.05 4.17
C SER A 253 -7.88 -23.90 5.35
N GLY A 254 -7.48 -23.13 6.36
CA GLY A 254 -8.28 -22.81 7.53
C GLY A 254 -7.68 -21.66 8.33
N PHE A 255 -8.37 -21.21 9.36
CA PHE A 255 -7.95 -20.09 10.22
C PHE A 255 -8.50 -20.27 11.63
N PHE A 256 -7.91 -19.57 12.58
CA PHE A 256 -8.31 -19.56 13.98
C PHE A 256 -8.96 -18.21 14.28
N LEU A 257 -10.14 -18.24 14.89
CA LEU A 257 -10.86 -17.02 15.27
C LEU A 257 -10.21 -16.39 16.49
N ASP A 258 -10.07 -17.19 17.54
CA ASP A 258 -9.33 -16.81 18.73
C ASP A 258 -7.90 -17.36 18.63
N PRO A 259 -6.85 -16.53 18.78
CA PRO A 259 -5.47 -17.00 18.76
C PRO A 259 -5.13 -18.00 19.89
N ASP A 260 -5.95 -18.04 20.96
CA ASP A 260 -5.81 -18.95 22.08
C ASP A 260 -6.66 -20.23 21.93
N ASP A 261 -7.51 -20.30 20.90
CA ASP A 261 -8.32 -21.48 20.58
C ASP A 261 -7.62 -22.36 19.51
N ASP A 262 -7.55 -23.66 19.77
CA ASP A 262 -7.02 -24.65 18.83
C ASP A 262 -8.06 -25.07 17.77
N THR A 263 -9.28 -24.54 17.84
CA THR A 263 -10.37 -24.87 16.91
C THR A 263 -10.19 -24.15 15.56
N MET A 264 -9.67 -24.89 14.58
CA MET A 264 -9.51 -24.37 13.22
C MET A 264 -10.83 -24.36 12.44
N SER A 265 -11.21 -23.20 11.91
CA SER A 265 -12.31 -23.04 10.96
C SER A 265 -11.84 -23.29 9.52
N PRO A 266 -12.45 -24.23 8.76
CA PRO A 266 -12.05 -24.51 7.39
C PRO A 266 -12.48 -23.40 6.42
N ALA A 267 -11.61 -23.06 5.46
CA ALA A 267 -11.88 -22.01 4.47
C ALA A 267 -11.66 -22.49 3.03
N LYS A 268 -10.51 -23.10 2.71
CA LYS A 268 -10.13 -23.59 1.37
C LYS A 268 -10.32 -22.56 0.25
N VAL A 269 -9.90 -21.33 0.47
CA VAL A 269 -10.07 -20.22 -0.48
C VAL A 269 -8.76 -19.49 -0.78
N PRO A 270 -8.61 -18.89 -1.97
CA PRO A 270 -7.46 -18.04 -2.26
C PRO A 270 -7.36 -16.87 -1.27
N ILE A 271 -6.13 -16.40 -1.01
CA ILE A 271 -5.84 -15.40 0.04
C ILE A 271 -6.58 -14.08 -0.16
N GLY A 272 -6.63 -13.52 -1.37
CA GLY A 272 -7.32 -12.26 -1.65
C GLY A 272 -8.82 -12.32 -1.30
N PRO A 273 -9.59 -13.26 -1.88
CA PRO A 273 -10.97 -13.54 -1.51
C PRO A 273 -11.16 -13.79 0.00
N PHE A 274 -10.28 -14.55 0.65
CA PHE A 274 -10.33 -14.75 2.10
C PHE A 274 -10.31 -13.43 2.86
N LEU A 275 -9.34 -12.55 2.54
CA LEU A 275 -9.18 -11.26 3.20
C LEU A 275 -10.34 -10.29 2.91
N SER A 276 -10.89 -10.30 1.70
CA SER A 276 -12.13 -9.56 1.36
C SER A 276 -13.27 -9.95 2.27
N VAL A 277 -13.47 -11.24 2.45
CA VAL A 277 -14.57 -11.72 3.27
C VAL A 277 -14.32 -11.42 4.76
N TYR A 278 -13.10 -11.66 5.25
CA TYR A 278 -12.73 -11.46 6.65
C TYR A 278 -12.75 -9.97 7.07
N PHE A 279 -12.27 -9.07 6.21
CA PHE A 279 -12.13 -7.64 6.52
C PHE A 279 -13.17 -6.71 5.86
N GLU A 280 -14.11 -7.20 5.04
CA GLU A 280 -15.17 -6.33 4.46
C GLU A 280 -16.56 -6.64 5.02
N GLY A 281 -16.62 -7.46 6.08
CA GLY A 281 -17.80 -7.60 6.92
C GLY A 281 -18.91 -8.45 6.32
N MET A 282 -18.63 -9.48 5.51
CA MET A 282 -19.57 -10.62 5.61
C MET A 282 -19.37 -11.23 6.98
N SER A 283 -20.46 -11.55 7.68
CA SER A 283 -20.31 -12.20 8.98
C SER A 283 -19.49 -13.48 8.79
N VAL A 284 -18.64 -13.81 9.76
CA VAL A 284 -17.77 -14.99 9.67
C VAL A 284 -18.60 -16.26 9.38
N ARG A 285 -19.84 -16.29 9.86
CA ARG A 285 -20.80 -17.36 9.59
C ARG A 285 -21.24 -17.39 8.12
N GLU A 286 -21.63 -16.25 7.55
CA GLU A 286 -21.99 -16.15 6.12
C GLU A 286 -20.81 -16.48 5.21
N ALA A 287 -19.64 -15.93 5.54
CA ALA A 287 -18.35 -16.20 4.92
C ALA A 287 -18.05 -17.71 4.86
N SER A 288 -18.11 -18.37 6.02
CA SER A 288 -17.87 -19.80 6.16
C SER A 288 -18.86 -20.63 5.37
N ASN A 289 -20.13 -20.21 5.32
CA ASN A 289 -21.15 -20.87 4.52
C ASN A 289 -20.89 -20.68 3.02
N ALA A 290 -20.50 -19.48 2.59
CA ALA A 290 -20.12 -19.20 1.20
C ALA A 290 -18.90 -20.03 0.77
N TRP A 291 -17.92 -20.23 1.65
CA TRP A 291 -16.76 -21.07 1.37
C TRP A 291 -17.09 -22.56 1.33
N LYS A 292 -17.93 -23.05 2.24
CA LYS A 292 -18.40 -24.45 2.25
C LYS A 292 -19.15 -24.82 0.97
N ASN A 293 -19.90 -23.88 0.41
CA ASN A 293 -20.63 -24.07 -0.85
C ASN A 293 -19.75 -23.95 -2.10
N GLY A 294 -18.43 -23.78 -1.92
CA GLY A 294 -17.47 -23.48 -2.96
C GLY A 294 -17.48 -21.99 -3.32
N PRO A 295 -16.33 -21.43 -3.74
CA PRO A 295 -16.31 -20.05 -4.20
C PRO A 295 -17.37 -19.86 -5.29
N PRO A 296 -18.18 -18.79 -5.25
CA PRO A 296 -19.17 -18.53 -6.30
C PRO A 296 -18.42 -18.61 -7.62
N LYS A 297 -18.83 -19.57 -8.47
CA LYS A 297 -18.15 -19.92 -9.72
C LYS A 297 -17.82 -18.62 -10.42
N ARG A 298 -16.53 -18.23 -10.38
CA ARG A 298 -16.10 -16.89 -10.79
C ARG A 298 -16.72 -16.68 -12.15
N PRO A 299 -17.66 -15.71 -12.34
CA PRO A 299 -18.27 -15.50 -13.64
C PRO A 299 -17.10 -15.36 -14.59
N ALA A 300 -17.03 -16.24 -15.60
CA ALA A 300 -15.87 -16.41 -16.44
C ALA A 300 -15.41 -15.02 -16.82
N THR A 301 -14.30 -14.58 -16.22
CA THR A 301 -13.83 -13.22 -16.42
C THR A 301 -13.57 -13.21 -17.91
N PRO A 302 -14.32 -12.45 -18.72
CA PRO A 302 -14.14 -12.48 -20.16
C PRO A 302 -12.66 -12.23 -20.35
N ARG A 303 -11.97 -13.23 -20.94
CA ARG A 303 -10.53 -13.20 -21.18
C ARG A 303 -10.29 -11.84 -21.81
N LEU A 304 -9.77 -10.89 -21.01
CA LEU A 304 -9.46 -9.57 -21.50
C LEU A 304 -8.44 -9.86 -22.59
N ALA A 305 -8.85 -9.68 -23.85
CA ALA A 305 -7.92 -9.65 -24.97
C ALA A 305 -6.72 -8.81 -24.53
N PRO A 306 -5.49 -9.23 -24.89
CA PRO A 306 -4.27 -8.58 -24.43
C PRO A 306 -4.47 -7.07 -24.47
N ALA A 307 -4.43 -6.45 -23.30
CA ALA A 307 -4.73 -5.03 -23.18
C ALA A 307 -3.86 -4.29 -24.20
N PRO A 308 -4.42 -3.46 -25.09
CA PRO A 308 -3.61 -2.61 -25.93
C PRO A 308 -2.69 -1.81 -25.00
N VAL A 309 -1.41 -1.79 -25.35
CA VAL A 309 -0.32 -1.09 -24.68
C VAL A 309 -0.85 0.23 -24.09
N PRO A 310 -0.63 0.52 -22.80
CA PRO A 310 -1.18 1.71 -22.18
C PRO A 310 -0.63 2.95 -22.88
N VAL A 311 -1.49 3.61 -23.65
CA VAL A 311 -1.29 5.01 -24.06
C VAL A 311 -1.24 5.82 -22.76
N PRO A 312 -0.22 6.67 -22.56
CA PRO A 312 -0.02 7.38 -21.30
C PRO A 312 -1.24 8.20 -20.89
N ALA A 313 -1.59 8.12 -19.60
CA ALA A 313 -2.71 8.84 -19.02
C ALA A 313 -2.51 10.38 -19.07
N PRO A 314 -3.61 11.16 -19.09
CA PRO A 314 -3.57 12.61 -19.21
C PRO A 314 -3.16 13.30 -17.90
N VAL A 315 -2.38 14.38 -18.07
CA VAL A 315 -1.88 15.33 -17.06
C VAL A 315 -3.04 16.23 -16.56
N PRO A 316 -3.05 16.72 -15.30
CA PRO A 316 -4.23 17.35 -14.70
C PRO A 316 -4.56 18.74 -15.25
N ALA A 317 -5.83 19.10 -15.06
CA ALA A 317 -6.53 20.30 -15.49
C ALA A 317 -5.80 21.61 -15.15
N LYS A 318 -5.64 22.46 -16.17
CA LYS A 318 -5.79 23.93 -16.12
C LYS A 318 -5.60 24.49 -17.52
N GLN A 319 -6.72 24.69 -18.22
CA GLN A 319 -6.93 25.71 -19.23
C GLN A 319 -8.41 25.61 -19.61
N GLY A 320 -9.11 26.73 -19.67
CA GLY A 320 -10.53 26.77 -20.04
C GLY A 320 -10.70 25.96 -21.32
N VAL A 321 -11.31 24.79 -21.18
CA VAL A 321 -11.55 23.89 -22.30
C VAL A 321 -12.55 24.63 -23.16
N HIS A 322 -12.13 25.02 -24.36
CA HIS A 322 -13.03 25.44 -25.40
C HIS A 322 -13.98 24.25 -25.61
N MET A 323 -15.15 24.29 -24.95
CA MET A 323 -16.14 23.25 -25.14
C MET A 323 -16.57 23.29 -26.59
N ASP A 324 -16.71 22.12 -27.18
CA ASP A 324 -17.34 21.97 -28.49
C ASP A 324 -18.75 22.59 -28.38
N PRO A 325 -19.15 23.52 -29.26
CA PRO A 325 -20.48 24.15 -29.20
C PRO A 325 -21.61 23.11 -29.16
N LYS A 326 -21.40 21.94 -29.75
CA LYS A 326 -22.37 20.83 -29.72
C LYS A 326 -22.54 20.22 -28.32
N LEU A 327 -21.47 20.18 -27.53
CA LEU A 327 -21.52 19.72 -26.13
C LEU A 327 -22.29 20.72 -25.27
N GLN A 328 -22.11 22.01 -25.53
CA GLN A 328 -22.79 23.08 -24.79
C GLN A 328 -24.30 23.07 -25.05
N GLU A 329 -24.72 22.80 -26.28
CA GLU A 329 -26.14 22.63 -26.65
C GLU A 329 -26.77 21.40 -25.99
N LEU A 330 -26.04 20.27 -25.93
CA LEU A 330 -26.53 19.06 -25.27
C LEU A 330 -26.57 19.18 -23.73
N GLN A 331 -25.67 19.98 -23.15
CA GLN A 331 -25.66 20.27 -21.72
C GLN A 331 -26.82 21.19 -21.31
N ALA A 332 -27.24 22.09 -22.21
CA ALA A 332 -28.34 23.00 -21.96
C ALA A 332 -29.68 22.25 -21.85
N GLY A 333 -30.35 22.35 -20.69
CA GLY A 333 -31.66 21.72 -20.45
C GLY A 333 -31.59 20.27 -19.95
N LEU A 334 -30.52 19.89 -19.26
CA LEU A 334 -30.50 18.67 -18.45
C LEU A 334 -31.06 18.93 -17.05
N PRO A 335 -31.71 17.93 -16.41
CA PRO A 335 -32.10 18.04 -15.01
C PRO A 335 -30.87 18.24 -14.10
N PRO A 336 -31.03 18.87 -12.92
CA PRO A 336 -29.93 19.09 -11.98
C PRO A 336 -29.18 17.78 -11.65
N GLY A 337 -27.84 17.84 -11.67
CA GLY A 337 -26.98 16.70 -11.34
C GLY A 337 -26.58 15.80 -12.51
N TRP A 338 -27.15 16.01 -13.71
CA TRP A 338 -26.73 15.32 -14.93
C TRP A 338 -25.67 16.09 -15.71
N GLU A 339 -24.71 15.37 -16.29
CA GLU A 339 -23.67 15.91 -17.17
C GLU A 339 -23.52 15.09 -18.46
N VAL A 340 -23.16 15.76 -19.56
CA VAL A 340 -22.84 15.08 -20.83
C VAL A 340 -21.37 14.69 -20.84
N ARG A 341 -21.07 13.44 -21.19
CA ARG A 341 -19.71 12.95 -21.40
C ARG A 341 -19.58 12.34 -22.79
N GLU A 342 -18.44 12.56 -23.43
CA GLU A 342 -18.08 11.89 -24.67
C GLU A 342 -17.54 10.48 -24.37
N SER A 343 -17.96 9.49 -25.16
CA SER A 343 -17.48 8.13 -25.05
C SER A 343 -15.98 8.04 -25.34
N ARG A 344 -15.24 7.42 -24.42
CA ARG A 344 -13.79 7.19 -24.58
C ARG A 344 -13.47 6.21 -25.71
N SER A 345 -14.40 5.31 -26.04
CA SER A 345 -14.21 4.28 -27.09
C SER A 345 -14.69 4.70 -28.46
N LYS A 346 -15.58 5.70 -28.54
CA LYS A 346 -16.17 6.20 -29.79
C LYS A 346 -16.26 7.74 -29.74
N ARG A 347 -15.27 8.41 -30.32
CA ARG A 347 -15.29 9.87 -30.47
C ARG A 347 -16.56 10.33 -31.20
N GLY A 348 -17.17 11.40 -30.73
CA GLY A 348 -18.44 11.96 -31.24
C GLY A 348 -19.71 11.28 -30.71
N MET A 349 -19.61 10.20 -29.92
CA MET A 349 -20.77 9.64 -29.20
C MET A 349 -20.85 10.22 -27.79
N TYR A 350 -22.01 10.72 -27.41
CA TYR A 350 -22.25 11.32 -26.10
C TYR A 350 -23.20 10.44 -25.26
N PHE A 351 -23.00 10.43 -23.95
CA PHE A 351 -23.88 9.81 -22.97
C PHE A 351 -24.08 10.75 -21.78
N PHE A 352 -25.17 10.54 -21.04
CA PHE A 352 -25.53 11.35 -19.87
C PHE A 352 -25.17 10.58 -18.61
N ALA A 353 -24.46 11.21 -17.68
CA ALA A 353 -24.05 10.61 -16.41
C ALA A 353 -24.57 11.45 -15.24
N HIS A 354 -24.96 10.79 -14.14
CA HIS A 354 -25.34 11.43 -12.88
C HIS A 354 -24.35 11.02 -11.79
N PRO A 355 -23.27 11.79 -11.56
CA PRO A 355 -22.12 11.36 -10.75
C PRO A 355 -22.50 10.96 -9.33
N ALA A 356 -23.44 11.67 -8.71
CA ALA A 356 -23.86 11.40 -7.34
C ALA A 356 -24.61 10.06 -7.19
N SER A 357 -25.23 9.54 -8.25
CA SER A 357 -25.99 8.27 -8.21
C SER A 357 -25.30 7.12 -8.95
N GLY A 358 -24.21 7.41 -9.66
CA GLY A 358 -23.50 6.43 -10.50
C GLY A 358 -24.27 5.97 -11.74
N ARG A 359 -25.42 6.59 -12.06
CA ARG A 359 -26.22 6.22 -13.24
C ARG A 359 -25.65 6.82 -14.53
N SER A 360 -25.76 6.07 -15.62
CA SER A 360 -25.45 6.56 -16.97
C SER A 360 -26.44 6.02 -17.99
N GLN A 361 -26.76 6.80 -19.00
CA GLN A 361 -27.70 6.42 -20.08
C GLN A 361 -27.36 7.13 -21.39
N MET A 362 -27.72 6.49 -22.51
CA MET A 362 -27.53 7.05 -23.86
C MET A 362 -28.63 8.05 -24.23
N GLU A 363 -29.84 7.84 -23.72
CA GLU A 363 -30.98 8.72 -23.98
C GLU A 363 -30.95 9.93 -23.05
N ARG A 364 -31.41 11.08 -23.56
CA ARG A 364 -31.44 12.31 -22.79
C ARG A 364 -32.45 12.19 -21.63
N PRO A 365 -32.04 12.40 -20.37
CA PRO A 365 -32.95 12.34 -19.24
C PRO A 365 -34.03 13.43 -19.39
N LYS A 366 -35.29 13.02 -19.22
CA LYS A 366 -36.43 13.94 -19.16
C LYS A 366 -36.52 14.51 -17.74
N ALA A 367 -36.85 15.80 -17.65
CA ALA A 367 -37.08 16.48 -16.37
C ALA A 367 -38.32 15.94 -15.66
#